data_AF-A0A662P0Y4-F1
#
_entry.id   AF-A0A662P0Y4-F1
#
_cell.length_a   1.000
_cell.length_b   1.000
_cell.length_c   1.000
_cell.angle_alpha   90.00
_cell.angle_beta   90.00
_cell.angle_gamma   90.00
#
_symmetry.space_group_name_H-M   'P 1'
#
loop_
_entity.id
_entity.type
_entity.pdbx_description
1 polymer ?
#
loop_
_entity_poly.entity_id
_entity_poly.type
_entity_poly.pdbx_seq_one_letter_code
_entity_poly.pdbx_strand_id
1 'polypeptide(L)'
;MRGRKLLALLAVIFVFLSYIGAAGAYNFAINSRNSVIVLPTTKIVNGTPLHIGEDAISGSRLGAFLVLKGIRTSYYTDKVKVPVEYHSVLIEDNDQYYKLNKIDMPDLSLNVSDSPTGKAVVVAVNFSKISYNSTSKKAHFEDRSIEIIFNENTTPLELGGKNTITVATQVNGKDVMYIYNFEEKDDTAGFGATISINGWSITFQDIDVNQETTFTQIQEPDGNFFKKILEKGKYYLFYEDKNGNLDREEFASYPSSRLSELQEEGAKKIFLFSPTGFFIGIGGIKQVQYSYEYYEKLKEYRDGDVYQGQWVWDIDPDSNLFTIYLHVDPENGFNKVELGENMWVVLPVGNLKLHPIFTKDDKGKITGIEAYQFVQTETVESRVQVQTTSADVVDDVHDLIITDEELTSLPDDKNVIIVGGWVSNKAWSLLEQVYGKSTIQNIKDDIMSKGYVVKILNNPESSNYKVIILAGKGYPETAQAIEEFMSNA
;
A
#
# COMPACT_ATOMS: atom_id res chain seq x y z
N MET A 1 8.53 -5.06 37.55
CA MET A 1 8.70 -6.29 36.75
C MET A 1 7.89 -6.16 35.46
N ARG A 2 8.45 -6.63 34.34
CA ARG A 2 7.95 -6.54 32.94
C ARG A 2 8.13 -5.15 32.33
N GLY A 3 8.76 -4.97 31.17
CA GLY A 3 9.35 -5.90 30.23
C GLY A 3 9.66 -5.10 28.96
N ARG A 4 10.85 -4.49 28.90
CA ARG A 4 11.36 -3.84 27.69
C ARG A 4 11.54 -4.92 26.62
N LYS A 5 10.59 -5.03 25.69
CA LYS A 5 10.76 -5.91 24.54
C LYS A 5 11.73 -5.25 23.56
N LEU A 6 12.90 -5.88 23.48
CA LEU A 6 13.89 -5.83 22.42
C LEU A 6 13.29 -5.44 21.06
N LEU A 7 13.75 -4.33 20.50
CA LEU A 7 13.89 -4.25 19.05
C LEU A 7 15.07 -5.15 18.68
N ALA A 8 14.79 -6.19 17.91
CA ALA A 8 15.79 -7.09 17.38
C ALA A 8 16.68 -6.34 16.37
N LEU A 9 17.87 -5.95 16.83
CA LEU A 9 18.96 -5.53 15.96
C LEU A 9 19.51 -6.80 15.29
N LEU A 10 19.12 -7.04 14.04
CA LEU A 10 19.69 -8.09 13.20
C LEU A 10 21.12 -7.66 12.80
N ALA A 11 22.07 -7.93 13.69
CA ALA A 11 23.49 -7.79 13.41
C ALA A 11 23.92 -8.94 12.49
N VAL A 12 23.94 -8.70 11.17
CA VAL A 12 24.66 -9.57 10.24
C VAL A 12 26.15 -9.31 10.46
N ILE A 13 26.80 -10.19 11.20
CA ILE A 13 28.25 -10.17 11.42
C ILE A 13 28.91 -10.61 10.10
N PHE A 14 29.30 -9.65 9.27
CA PHE A 14 30.32 -9.87 8.25
C PHE A 14 31.69 -9.68 8.91
N VAL A 15 32.37 -10.80 9.18
CA VAL A 15 33.80 -10.78 9.53
C VAL A 15 34.57 -10.51 8.25
N PHE A 16 34.95 -9.26 8.02
CA PHE A 16 36.00 -8.92 7.05
C PHE A 16 37.24 -8.50 7.82
N LEU A 17 38.28 -9.31 7.66
CA LEU A 17 39.64 -9.06 8.15
C LEU A 17 40.09 -7.67 7.72
N SER A 18 40.36 -6.82 8.70
CA SER A 18 41.00 -5.52 8.52
C SER A 18 42.41 -5.72 7.95
N TYR A 19 42.59 -5.49 6.65
CA TYR A 19 43.91 -5.33 6.04
C TYR A 19 44.49 -3.99 6.47
N ILE A 20 45.20 -4.00 7.60
CA ILE A 20 46.11 -2.94 7.99
C ILE A 20 47.42 -3.18 7.23
N GLY A 21 47.73 -2.26 6.33
CA GLY A 21 48.99 -2.05 5.61
C GLY A 21 50.03 -3.16 5.70
N ALA A 22 49.98 -4.11 4.76
CA ALA A 22 51.18 -4.84 4.36
C ALA A 22 51.91 -3.95 3.34
N ALA A 23 53.15 -3.60 3.64
CA ALA A 23 54.03 -3.03 2.63
C ALA A 23 54.23 -4.10 1.54
N GLY A 24 53.70 -3.85 0.33
CA GLY A 24 53.79 -4.80 -0.77
C GLY A 24 55.24 -5.21 -1.01
N ALA A 25 55.47 -6.51 -1.16
CA ALA A 25 56.79 -7.06 -1.43
C ALA A 25 57.25 -6.77 -2.87
N TYR A 26 56.34 -6.31 -3.73
CA TYR A 26 56.61 -6.00 -5.13
C TYR A 26 56.97 -4.52 -5.33
N ASN A 27 58.11 -4.27 -5.99
CA ASN A 27 58.60 -2.92 -6.28
C ASN A 27 57.92 -2.25 -7.52
N PHE A 28 56.63 -2.51 -7.75
CA PHE A 28 55.84 -1.87 -8.82
C PHE A 28 54.38 -1.68 -8.40
N ALA A 29 53.73 -0.65 -8.92
CA ALA A 29 52.33 -0.36 -8.62
C ALA A 29 51.38 -1.13 -9.55
N ILE A 30 50.35 -1.75 -8.98
CA ILE A 30 49.30 -2.46 -9.71
C ILE A 30 47.91 -2.00 -9.25
N ASN A 31 47.03 -1.65 -10.19
CA ASN A 31 45.62 -1.31 -9.95
C ASN A 31 44.81 -1.48 -11.25
N SER A 32 43.51 -1.20 -11.19
CA SER A 32 42.60 -1.31 -12.34
C SER A 32 43.04 -0.49 -13.56
N ARG A 33 43.62 0.70 -13.36
CA ARG A 33 43.95 1.61 -14.48
C ARG A 33 45.17 1.20 -15.28
N ASN A 34 46.06 0.40 -14.70
CA ASN A 34 47.34 0.04 -15.31
C ASN A 34 47.51 -1.47 -15.51
N SER A 35 46.43 -2.26 -15.45
CA SER A 35 46.48 -3.71 -15.52
C SER A 35 45.36 -4.29 -16.37
N VAL A 36 45.60 -5.50 -16.89
CA VAL A 36 44.59 -6.33 -17.52
C VAL A 36 44.74 -7.77 -17.02
N ILE A 37 43.62 -8.44 -16.74
CA ILE A 37 43.56 -9.83 -16.34
C ILE A 37 43.19 -10.67 -17.55
N VAL A 38 44.01 -11.67 -17.86
CA VAL A 38 43.84 -12.56 -19.00
C VAL A 38 43.38 -13.91 -18.50
N LEU A 39 42.18 -14.32 -18.93
CA LEU A 39 41.58 -15.60 -18.56
C LEU A 39 41.62 -16.61 -19.73
N PRO A 40 41.82 -17.90 -19.45
CA PRO A 40 41.87 -18.94 -20.47
C PRO A 40 40.48 -19.27 -21.02
N THR A 41 40.34 -19.44 -22.34
CA THR A 41 39.10 -19.93 -22.97
C THR A 41 39.10 -21.44 -23.24
N THR A 42 40.28 -22.09 -23.18
CA THR A 42 40.42 -23.50 -23.58
C THR A 42 39.87 -24.45 -22.52
N LYS A 43 38.80 -25.19 -22.86
CA LYS A 43 38.06 -26.06 -21.92
C LYS A 43 38.66 -27.46 -21.74
N ILE A 44 39.35 -28.01 -22.74
CA ILE A 44 39.91 -29.38 -22.71
C ILE A 44 41.23 -29.39 -23.47
N VAL A 45 42.27 -30.00 -22.87
CA VAL A 45 43.58 -30.19 -23.50
C VAL A 45 44.02 -31.64 -23.29
N ASN A 46 44.39 -32.34 -24.37
CA ASN A 46 44.86 -33.74 -24.33
C ASN A 46 43.97 -34.70 -23.50
N GLY A 47 42.64 -34.48 -23.53
CA GLY A 47 41.66 -35.31 -22.80
C GLY A 47 41.42 -34.90 -21.33
N THR A 48 42.09 -33.86 -20.84
CA THR A 48 41.90 -33.33 -19.48
C THR A 48 41.03 -32.06 -19.51
N PRO A 49 39.88 -32.02 -18.80
CA PRO A 49 39.10 -30.79 -18.63
C PRO A 49 39.88 -29.75 -17.83
N LEU A 50 39.83 -28.49 -18.26
CA LEU A 50 40.37 -27.35 -17.53
C LEU A 50 39.24 -26.60 -16.80
N HIS A 51 39.53 -26.16 -15.58
CA HIS A 51 38.59 -25.50 -14.67
C HIS A 51 38.47 -24.00 -14.93
N ILE A 52 38.13 -23.64 -16.18
CA ILE A 52 38.13 -22.23 -16.63
C ILE A 52 37.12 -21.36 -15.88
N GLY A 53 36.02 -21.94 -15.37
CA GLY A 53 35.00 -21.21 -14.61
C GLY A 53 35.52 -20.85 -13.22
N GLU A 54 36.18 -21.79 -12.55
CA GLU A 54 36.75 -21.62 -11.22
C GLU A 54 37.98 -20.69 -11.25
N ASP A 55 38.81 -20.78 -12.29
CA ASP A 55 39.89 -19.84 -12.55
C ASP A 55 39.35 -18.42 -12.84
N ALA A 56 38.23 -18.30 -13.57
CA ALA A 56 37.57 -17.01 -13.83
C ALA A 56 36.96 -16.39 -12.57
N ILE A 57 36.38 -17.18 -11.67
CA ILE A 57 35.91 -16.71 -10.36
C ILE A 57 37.08 -16.14 -9.55
N SER A 58 38.22 -16.84 -9.54
CA SER A 58 39.42 -16.41 -8.83
C SER A 58 40.03 -15.15 -9.47
N GLY A 59 40.09 -15.07 -10.79
CA GLY A 59 40.51 -13.86 -11.52
C GLY A 59 39.57 -12.67 -11.29
N SER A 60 38.26 -12.92 -11.18
CA SER A 60 37.27 -11.87 -10.86
C SER A 60 37.44 -11.32 -9.44
N ARG A 61 37.85 -12.18 -8.48
CA ARG A 61 38.23 -11.73 -7.14
C ARG A 61 39.44 -10.81 -7.16
N LEU A 62 40.46 -11.12 -7.96
CA LEU A 62 41.60 -10.23 -8.18
C LEU A 62 41.14 -8.91 -8.81
N GLY A 63 40.26 -8.96 -9.81
CA GLY A 63 39.69 -7.76 -10.42
C GLY A 63 38.97 -6.87 -9.39
N ALA A 64 38.16 -7.47 -8.51
CA ALA A 64 37.49 -6.76 -7.41
C ALA A 64 38.47 -6.09 -6.43
N PHE A 65 39.60 -6.74 -6.14
CA PHE A 65 40.68 -6.16 -5.35
C PHE A 65 41.32 -4.95 -6.06
N LEU A 66 41.58 -5.06 -7.37
CA LEU A 66 42.24 -4.00 -8.14
C LEU A 66 41.36 -2.74 -8.34
N VAL A 67 40.03 -2.85 -8.29
CA VAL A 67 39.11 -1.70 -8.39
C VAL A 67 38.76 -1.07 -7.05
N LEU A 68 39.06 -1.71 -5.92
CA LEU A 68 38.65 -1.23 -4.60
C LEU A 68 39.48 -0.03 -4.16
N LYS A 69 38.81 1.11 -3.90
CA LYS A 69 39.44 2.33 -3.37
C LYS A 69 39.37 2.42 -1.85
N GLY A 70 38.27 1.93 -1.27
CA GLY A 70 38.05 1.98 0.17
C GLY A 70 36.62 1.59 0.56
N ILE A 71 36.38 1.48 1.86
CA ILE A 71 35.09 1.13 2.44
C ILE A 71 34.75 2.20 3.49
N ARG A 72 33.53 2.74 3.43
CA ARG A 72 33.05 3.79 4.35
C ARG A 72 31.68 3.47 4.94
N THR A 73 31.38 4.07 6.08
CA THR A 73 30.04 4.06 6.66
C THR A 73 29.11 4.98 5.85
N SER A 74 27.89 4.52 5.59
CA SER A 74 26.80 5.28 4.97
C SER A 74 25.51 5.16 5.79
N TYR A 75 24.58 6.09 5.58
CA TYR A 75 23.27 6.08 6.23
C TYR A 75 22.16 6.05 5.19
N TYR A 76 21.22 5.12 5.33
CA TYR A 76 19.99 5.09 4.56
C TYR A 76 18.86 5.61 5.43
N THR A 77 18.06 6.51 4.88
CA THR A 77 16.90 7.05 5.58
C THR A 77 15.64 6.75 4.79
N ASP A 78 14.62 6.23 5.46
CA ASP A 78 13.31 5.98 4.86
C ASP A 78 12.17 6.37 5.82
N LYS A 79 10.94 6.46 5.31
CA LYS A 79 9.73 6.67 6.09
C LYS A 79 9.03 5.34 6.33
N VAL A 80 8.67 5.07 7.58
CA VAL A 80 7.88 3.89 7.96
C VAL A 80 6.57 4.32 8.62
N LYS A 81 5.53 3.50 8.45
CA LYS A 81 4.23 3.70 9.08
C LYS A 81 4.25 3.09 10.48
N VAL A 82 3.98 3.90 11.50
CA VAL A 82 3.99 3.48 12.92
C VAL A 82 2.62 3.76 13.55
N PRO A 83 2.03 2.79 14.28
CA PRO A 83 0.82 3.03 15.04
C PRO A 83 1.13 3.91 16.27
N VAL A 84 0.32 4.93 16.48
CA VAL A 84 0.35 5.85 17.64
C VAL A 84 -1.01 5.83 18.32
N GLU A 85 -1.00 5.83 19.64
CA GLU A 85 -2.22 5.90 20.45
C GLU A 85 -2.35 7.31 21.06
N TYR A 86 -3.50 7.93 20.85
CA TYR A 86 -3.92 9.17 21.50
C TYR A 86 -4.93 8.86 22.58
N HIS A 87 -4.77 9.48 23.74
CA HIS A 87 -5.54 9.15 24.95
C HIS A 87 -6.28 10.41 25.39
N SER A 88 -7.54 10.27 25.81
CA SER A 88 -8.23 11.36 26.49
C SER A 88 -7.68 11.58 27.91
N VAL A 89 -8.05 12.70 28.52
CA VAL A 89 -8.03 12.82 29.98
C VAL A 89 -8.89 11.73 30.62
N LEU A 90 -8.66 11.45 31.91
CA LEU A 90 -9.47 10.51 32.66
C LEU A 90 -10.85 11.12 32.92
N ILE A 91 -11.90 10.38 32.57
CA ILE A 91 -13.29 10.78 32.75
C ILE A 91 -13.84 10.08 33.99
N GLU A 92 -14.23 10.86 35.00
CA GLU A 92 -14.72 10.35 36.27
C GLU A 92 -16.05 9.59 36.12
N ASP A 93 -16.21 8.52 36.90
CA ASP A 93 -17.40 7.69 36.98
C ASP A 93 -18.49 8.33 37.86
N ASN A 94 -19.09 9.43 37.38
CA ASN A 94 -19.99 10.28 38.17
C ASN A 94 -21.50 10.11 37.83
N ASP A 95 -21.97 8.91 37.47
CA ASP A 95 -23.38 8.67 37.08
C ASP A 95 -23.93 9.69 36.06
N GLN A 96 -23.08 10.11 35.12
CA GLN A 96 -23.33 11.21 34.18
C GLN A 96 -23.52 10.71 32.74
N TYR A 97 -24.27 11.47 31.95
CA TYR A 97 -24.32 11.32 30.49
C TYR A 97 -23.24 12.17 29.84
N TYR A 98 -22.08 11.57 29.62
CA TYR A 98 -20.89 12.24 29.12
C TYR A 98 -20.86 12.26 27.59
N LYS A 99 -20.41 13.37 27.01
CA LYS A 99 -20.18 13.54 25.57
C LYS A 99 -18.70 13.82 25.32
N LEU A 100 -18.07 13.01 24.48
CA LEU A 100 -16.67 13.19 24.10
C LEU A 100 -16.51 14.50 23.32
N ASN A 101 -15.50 15.27 23.71
CA ASN A 101 -15.23 16.59 23.14
C ASN A 101 -13.71 16.78 22.92
N LYS A 102 -13.36 17.81 22.14
CA LYS A 102 -11.96 18.12 21.81
C LYS A 102 -11.16 18.74 22.95
N ILE A 103 -11.79 19.13 24.06
CA ILE A 103 -11.06 19.61 25.24
C ILE A 103 -10.44 18.41 25.95
N ASP A 104 -11.23 17.34 26.12
CA ASP A 104 -10.81 16.12 26.79
C ASP A 104 -9.92 15.23 25.93
N MET A 105 -10.02 15.34 24.60
CA MET A 105 -9.17 14.63 23.64
C MET A 105 -8.81 15.51 22.42
N PRO A 106 -7.81 16.41 22.54
CA PRO A 106 -7.49 17.39 21.49
C PRO A 106 -7.02 16.80 20.16
N ASP A 107 -6.28 15.69 20.21
CA ASP A 107 -5.73 15.01 19.03
C ASP A 107 -6.72 14.05 18.36
N LEU A 108 -7.99 14.04 18.78
CA LEU A 108 -9.02 13.21 18.19
C LEU A 108 -9.28 13.64 16.74
N SER A 109 -9.03 12.73 15.79
CA SER A 109 -9.30 12.99 14.37
C SER A 109 -10.78 12.94 14.01
N LEU A 110 -11.59 12.22 14.80
CA LEU A 110 -13.03 12.22 14.68
C LEU A 110 -13.59 13.60 15.02
N ASN A 111 -14.44 14.15 14.15
CA ASN A 111 -15.09 15.43 14.40
C ASN A 111 -16.26 15.23 15.38
N VAL A 112 -16.03 15.52 16.66
CA VAL A 112 -17.03 15.36 17.72
C VAL A 112 -17.63 16.69 18.18
N SER A 113 -18.86 16.65 18.68
CA SER A 113 -19.56 17.81 19.24
C SER A 113 -20.68 17.41 20.21
N ASP A 114 -21.29 18.39 20.88
CA ASP A 114 -22.41 18.16 21.80
C ASP A 114 -23.74 17.86 21.10
N SER A 115 -23.85 18.12 19.79
CA SER A 115 -25.05 17.94 18.98
C SER A 115 -24.68 17.62 17.54
N PRO A 116 -25.36 16.68 16.87
CA PRO A 116 -24.96 16.18 15.54
C PRO A 116 -25.20 17.24 14.46
N THR A 117 -24.29 18.19 14.31
CA THR A 117 -24.41 19.34 13.41
C THR A 117 -23.31 19.35 12.36
N GLY A 118 -23.66 19.69 11.12
CA GLY A 118 -22.70 19.74 10.02
C GLY A 118 -22.10 18.37 9.73
N LYS A 119 -20.79 18.19 10.01
CA LYS A 119 -20.07 16.90 9.90
C LYS A 119 -19.66 16.33 11.27
N ALA A 120 -20.16 16.89 12.37
CA ALA A 120 -19.77 16.49 13.70
C ALA A 120 -20.73 15.43 14.26
N VAL A 121 -20.17 14.42 14.92
CA VAL A 121 -20.93 13.32 15.53
C VAL A 121 -20.92 13.46 17.04
N VAL A 122 -21.92 12.91 17.71
CA VAL A 122 -21.92 12.82 19.17
C VAL A 122 -21.48 11.41 19.54
N VAL A 123 -20.41 11.31 20.33
CA VAL A 123 -20.03 10.05 20.98
C VAL A 123 -20.34 10.22 22.47
N ALA A 124 -21.34 9.49 22.95
CA ALA A 124 -21.84 9.63 24.29
C ALA A 124 -21.71 8.33 25.10
N VAL A 125 -21.48 8.48 26.40
CA VAL A 125 -21.42 7.39 27.37
C VAL A 125 -22.33 7.72 28.53
N ASN A 126 -23.24 6.82 28.84
CA ASN A 126 -24.09 6.91 30.01
C ASN A 126 -23.47 6.11 31.16
N PHE A 127 -22.73 6.78 32.05
CA PHE A 127 -22.04 6.12 33.15
C PHE A 127 -23.00 5.53 34.19
N SER A 128 -24.24 6.03 34.30
CA SER A 128 -25.24 5.41 35.18
C SER A 128 -25.67 4.00 34.73
N LYS A 129 -25.27 3.60 33.52
CA LYS A 129 -25.49 2.27 32.92
C LYS A 129 -24.22 1.42 32.91
N ILE A 130 -23.19 1.83 33.65
CA ILE A 130 -21.96 1.07 33.80
C ILE A 130 -21.71 0.90 35.29
N SER A 131 -21.63 -0.35 35.74
CA SER A 131 -21.48 -0.66 37.17
C SER A 131 -20.28 -1.54 37.43
N TYR A 132 -19.66 -1.38 38.60
CA TYR A 132 -18.61 -2.28 39.05
C TYR A 132 -19.20 -3.57 39.64
N ASN A 133 -18.85 -4.71 39.04
CA ASN A 133 -19.20 -6.02 39.59
C ASN A 133 -18.15 -6.48 40.59
N SER A 134 -18.50 -6.46 41.88
CA SER A 134 -17.59 -6.85 42.97
C SER A 134 -17.19 -8.32 42.96
N THR A 135 -17.94 -9.19 42.29
CA THR A 135 -17.66 -10.64 42.21
C THR A 135 -16.68 -10.94 41.08
N SER A 136 -16.99 -10.47 39.86
CA SER A 136 -16.13 -10.69 38.69
C SER A 136 -14.94 -9.73 38.63
N LYS A 137 -14.95 -8.63 39.42
CA LYS A 137 -13.93 -7.59 39.45
C LYS A 137 -13.78 -6.86 38.10
N LYS A 138 -14.91 -6.65 37.43
CA LYS A 138 -15.03 -6.05 36.09
C LYS A 138 -16.04 -4.90 36.07
N ALA A 139 -15.90 -4.00 35.11
CA ALA A 139 -16.95 -3.06 34.75
C ALA A 139 -18.02 -3.80 33.92
N HIS A 140 -19.28 -3.63 34.26
CA HIS A 140 -20.44 -4.23 33.62
C HIS A 140 -21.21 -3.14 32.88
N PHE A 141 -21.31 -3.27 31.56
CA PHE A 141 -22.02 -2.32 30.71
C PHE A 141 -23.42 -2.84 30.45
N GLU A 142 -24.42 -1.99 30.68
CA GLU A 142 -25.82 -2.26 30.36
C GLU A 142 -26.20 -1.72 28.98
N ASP A 143 -27.41 -2.04 28.55
CA ASP A 143 -27.97 -1.63 27.26
C ASP A 143 -28.00 -0.11 27.09
N ARG A 144 -27.56 0.41 25.94
CA ARG A 144 -27.41 1.85 25.65
C ARG A 144 -26.50 2.59 26.64
N SER A 145 -25.47 1.93 27.15
CA SER A 145 -24.40 2.59 27.93
C SER A 145 -23.46 3.42 27.05
N ILE A 146 -23.40 3.15 25.75
CA ILE A 146 -22.64 3.94 24.76
C ILE A 146 -23.53 4.19 23.54
N GLU A 147 -23.53 5.43 23.05
CA GLU A 147 -24.33 5.88 21.92
C GLU A 147 -23.50 6.73 20.96
N ILE A 148 -23.70 6.55 19.66
CA ILE A 148 -23.11 7.36 18.60
C ILE A 148 -24.25 7.98 17.81
N ILE A 149 -24.43 9.28 17.95
CA ILE A 149 -25.57 10.02 17.41
C ILE A 149 -25.11 10.91 16.26
N PHE A 150 -25.83 10.84 15.14
CA PHE A 150 -25.55 11.59 13.93
C PHE A 150 -26.87 11.84 13.17
N ASN A 151 -26.77 12.48 12.02
CA ASN A 151 -27.84 12.80 11.09
C ASN A 151 -27.31 12.60 9.66
N GLU A 152 -28.14 12.87 8.65
CA GLU A 152 -27.80 12.70 7.23
C GLU A 152 -26.48 13.39 6.82
N ASN A 153 -26.18 14.55 7.41
CA ASN A 153 -25.02 15.38 7.07
C ASN A 153 -23.73 14.95 7.78
N THR A 154 -23.85 14.23 8.90
CA THR A 154 -22.75 13.89 9.81
C THR A 154 -22.30 12.45 9.69
N THR A 155 -22.94 11.64 8.83
CA THR A 155 -22.73 10.21 8.64
C THR A 155 -21.25 9.78 8.69
N PRO A 156 -20.75 9.29 9.84
CA PRO A 156 -19.35 8.87 9.97
C PRO A 156 -19.09 7.46 9.45
N LEU A 157 -20.14 6.75 9.02
CA LEU A 157 -20.17 5.28 8.92
C LEU A 157 -20.04 4.77 7.49
N GLU A 158 -19.60 5.61 6.55
CA GLU A 158 -19.55 5.25 5.11
C GLU A 158 -20.87 4.61 4.63
N LEU A 159 -22.03 5.12 5.11
CA LEU A 159 -23.33 4.54 4.73
C LEU A 159 -23.58 4.70 3.22
N GLY A 160 -22.83 5.60 2.56
CA GLY A 160 -22.87 5.88 1.14
C GLY A 160 -21.67 6.69 0.63
N GLY A 161 -21.56 6.82 -0.70
CA GLY A 161 -20.56 7.66 -1.37
C GLY A 161 -20.87 9.16 -1.29
N LYS A 162 -20.10 9.99 -2.01
CA LYS A 162 -20.28 11.46 -2.01
C LYS A 162 -21.67 11.93 -2.45
N ASN A 163 -22.38 11.11 -3.23
CA ASN A 163 -23.67 11.45 -3.81
C ASN A 163 -24.79 10.58 -3.23
N THR A 164 -24.79 10.32 -1.94
CA THR A 164 -25.89 9.56 -1.32
C THR A 164 -26.85 10.44 -0.55
N ILE A 165 -28.12 10.06 -0.60
CA ILE A 165 -29.22 10.69 0.12
C ILE A 165 -29.77 9.66 1.12
N THR A 166 -29.94 10.10 2.35
CA THR A 166 -30.52 9.30 3.44
C THR A 166 -31.95 9.75 3.65
N VAL A 167 -32.89 8.82 3.72
CA VAL A 167 -34.31 9.09 3.95
C VAL A 167 -34.78 8.25 5.11
N ALA A 168 -35.29 8.90 6.16
CA ALA A 168 -35.84 8.26 7.34
C ALA A 168 -37.38 8.39 7.33
N THR A 169 -38.09 7.31 7.64
CA THR A 169 -39.56 7.28 7.60
C THR A 169 -40.10 6.14 8.46
N GLN A 170 -41.42 6.00 8.52
CA GLN A 170 -42.12 4.92 9.20
C GLN A 170 -42.84 3.99 8.24
N VAL A 171 -42.53 2.70 8.31
CA VAL A 171 -43.20 1.66 7.53
C VAL A 171 -43.90 0.69 8.48
N ASN A 172 -45.24 0.70 8.46
CA ASN A 172 -46.08 -0.12 9.34
C ASN A 172 -45.77 0.08 10.84
N GLY A 173 -45.51 1.34 11.25
CA GLY A 173 -45.20 1.70 12.64
C GLY A 173 -43.81 1.27 13.12
N LYS A 174 -42.90 0.96 12.18
CA LYS A 174 -41.47 0.75 12.46
C LYS A 174 -40.66 1.81 11.74
N ASP A 175 -39.68 2.37 12.44
CA ASP A 175 -38.76 3.33 11.85
C ASP A 175 -37.79 2.63 10.89
N VAL A 176 -37.59 3.23 9.72
CA VAL A 176 -36.80 2.71 8.62
C VAL A 176 -35.97 3.84 8.03
N MET A 177 -34.75 3.50 7.63
CA MET A 177 -33.83 4.37 6.91
C MET A 177 -33.48 3.74 5.55
N TYR A 178 -33.65 4.50 4.49
CA TYR A 178 -33.22 4.17 3.13
C TYR A 178 -32.00 5.00 2.73
N ILE A 179 -31.03 4.33 2.11
CA ILE A 179 -29.88 5.00 1.51
C ILE A 179 -30.00 4.92 -0.01
N TYR A 180 -30.04 6.07 -0.67
CA TYR A 180 -30.08 6.21 -2.12
C TYR A 180 -28.75 6.69 -2.67
N ASN A 181 -28.29 6.11 -3.77
CA ASN A 181 -27.35 6.78 -4.66
C ASN A 181 -28.11 7.81 -5.49
N PHE A 182 -27.55 9.00 -5.65
CA PHE A 182 -28.14 10.10 -6.37
C PHE A 182 -27.22 10.58 -7.50
N GLU A 183 -27.82 10.82 -8.67
CA GLU A 183 -27.16 11.42 -9.81
C GLU A 183 -28.06 12.49 -10.41
N GLU A 184 -27.50 13.67 -10.65
CA GLU A 184 -28.15 14.75 -11.38
C GLU A 184 -27.28 15.16 -12.55
N LYS A 185 -27.88 15.43 -13.70
CA LYS A 185 -27.15 15.81 -14.90
C LYS A 185 -27.97 16.71 -15.83
N ASP A 186 -27.32 17.76 -16.32
CA ASP A 186 -27.75 18.55 -17.47
C ASP A 186 -26.90 18.18 -18.69
N ASP A 187 -27.52 17.92 -19.83
CA ASP A 187 -26.80 17.58 -21.06
C ASP A 187 -27.62 17.88 -22.32
N THR A 188 -27.04 17.57 -23.48
CA THR A 188 -27.67 17.72 -24.80
C THR A 188 -27.54 16.45 -25.63
N ALA A 189 -28.58 16.14 -26.38
CA ALA A 189 -28.60 14.99 -27.28
C ALA A 189 -29.17 15.37 -28.65
N GLY A 190 -28.63 14.72 -29.69
CA GLY A 190 -29.13 14.87 -31.06
C GLY A 190 -30.16 13.82 -31.43
N PHE A 191 -30.76 13.99 -32.61
CA PHE A 191 -31.55 12.94 -33.25
C PHE A 191 -30.79 11.62 -33.33
N GLY A 192 -31.46 10.51 -33.01
CA GLY A 192 -30.92 9.15 -33.02
C GLY A 192 -30.03 8.81 -31.83
N ALA A 193 -29.74 9.77 -30.94
CA ALA A 193 -29.00 9.50 -29.71
C ALA A 193 -29.87 8.76 -28.69
N THR A 194 -29.21 7.93 -27.88
CA THR A 194 -29.82 7.20 -26.77
C THR A 194 -29.14 7.60 -25.47
N ILE A 195 -29.94 7.97 -24.47
CA ILE A 195 -29.50 8.15 -23.09
C ILE A 195 -29.84 6.87 -22.34
N SER A 196 -28.91 6.32 -21.57
CA SER A 196 -29.13 5.10 -20.78
C SER A 196 -28.75 5.31 -19.33
N ILE A 197 -29.68 5.02 -18.41
CA ILE A 197 -29.53 5.20 -16.96
C ILE A 197 -30.10 3.96 -16.27
N ASN A 198 -29.20 3.09 -15.77
CA ASN A 198 -29.51 1.91 -14.93
C ASN A 198 -30.74 1.06 -15.36
N GLY A 199 -30.86 0.81 -16.66
CA GLY A 199 -31.91 -0.02 -17.27
C GLY A 199 -32.96 0.79 -18.05
N TRP A 200 -33.14 2.07 -17.74
CA TRP A 200 -33.93 2.97 -18.58
C TRP A 200 -33.11 3.42 -19.78
N SER A 201 -33.72 3.49 -20.96
CA SER A 201 -33.10 4.12 -22.13
C SER A 201 -34.08 4.98 -22.91
N ILE A 202 -33.72 6.24 -23.19
CA ILE A 202 -34.52 7.18 -23.98
C ILE A 202 -33.79 7.42 -25.31
N THR A 203 -34.41 7.00 -26.41
CA THR A 203 -33.90 7.24 -27.77
C THR A 203 -34.71 8.31 -28.46
N PHE A 204 -34.06 9.37 -28.93
CA PHE A 204 -34.71 10.50 -29.61
C PHE A 204 -34.96 10.18 -31.08
N GLN A 205 -36.22 9.93 -31.42
CA GLN A 205 -36.66 9.48 -32.74
C GLN A 205 -37.09 10.63 -33.66
N ASP A 206 -37.49 11.77 -33.10
CA ASP A 206 -37.68 13.02 -33.83
C ASP A 206 -37.61 14.21 -32.87
N ILE A 207 -37.24 15.39 -33.37
CA ILE A 207 -37.14 16.62 -32.60
C ILE A 207 -37.88 17.72 -33.37
N ASP A 208 -38.91 18.31 -32.77
CA ASP A 208 -39.62 19.48 -33.29
C ASP A 208 -39.28 20.72 -32.45
N VAL A 209 -38.39 21.54 -32.98
CA VAL A 209 -37.93 22.76 -32.32
C VAL A 209 -39.01 23.85 -32.29
N ASN A 210 -39.96 23.84 -33.24
CA ASN A 210 -41.01 24.86 -33.28
C ASN A 210 -42.12 24.56 -32.27
N GLN A 211 -42.44 23.28 -32.09
CA GLN A 211 -43.41 22.83 -31.08
C GLN A 211 -42.78 22.61 -29.71
N GLU A 212 -41.45 22.72 -29.60
CA GLU A 212 -40.67 22.43 -28.39
C GLU A 212 -40.97 21.02 -27.84
N THR A 213 -40.98 20.02 -28.73
CA THR A 213 -41.23 18.62 -28.38
C THR A 213 -40.21 17.67 -29.02
N THR A 214 -40.09 16.47 -28.45
CA THR A 214 -39.37 15.35 -29.06
C THR A 214 -40.17 14.06 -28.98
N PHE A 215 -40.21 13.33 -30.09
CA PHE A 215 -40.75 11.98 -30.13
C PHE A 215 -39.67 10.99 -29.71
N THR A 216 -39.95 10.16 -28.71
CA THR A 216 -38.99 9.25 -28.11
C THR A 216 -39.47 7.81 -28.14
N GLN A 217 -38.52 6.88 -28.20
CA GLN A 217 -38.71 5.48 -27.85
C GLN A 217 -38.00 5.25 -26.52
N ILE A 218 -38.76 4.82 -25.52
CA ILE A 218 -38.28 4.61 -24.15
C ILE A 218 -38.29 3.11 -23.86
N GLN A 219 -37.16 2.61 -23.37
CA GLN A 219 -37.00 1.26 -22.85
C GLN A 219 -37.03 1.29 -21.33
N GLU A 220 -37.82 0.39 -20.74
CA GLU A 220 -37.89 0.19 -19.29
C GLU A 220 -36.87 -0.88 -18.84
N PRO A 221 -36.52 -0.96 -17.55
CA PRO A 221 -35.53 -1.91 -17.04
C PRO A 221 -35.85 -3.39 -17.29
N ASP A 222 -37.13 -3.73 -17.50
CA ASP A 222 -37.58 -5.08 -17.84
C ASP A 222 -37.44 -5.43 -19.34
N GLY A 223 -37.01 -4.46 -20.15
CA GLY A 223 -36.84 -4.59 -21.60
C GLY A 223 -38.07 -4.23 -22.42
N ASN A 224 -39.19 -3.82 -21.81
CA ASN A 224 -40.35 -3.33 -22.53
C ASN A 224 -40.08 -1.96 -23.15
N PHE A 225 -40.75 -1.68 -24.27
CA PHE A 225 -40.62 -0.41 -24.99
C PHE A 225 -41.96 0.27 -25.15
N PHE A 226 -41.96 1.60 -25.01
CA PHE A 226 -43.09 2.43 -25.38
C PHE A 226 -42.61 3.70 -26.09
N LYS A 227 -43.56 4.40 -26.72
CA LYS A 227 -43.30 5.63 -27.47
C LYS A 227 -44.03 6.77 -26.79
N LYS A 228 -43.36 7.92 -26.66
CA LYS A 228 -43.91 9.10 -25.97
C LYS A 228 -43.38 10.37 -26.59
N ILE A 229 -44.25 11.36 -26.73
CA ILE A 229 -43.85 12.74 -27.02
C ILE A 229 -43.50 13.41 -25.69
N LEU A 230 -42.29 13.93 -25.61
CA LEU A 230 -41.81 14.69 -24.46
C LEU A 230 -41.79 16.18 -24.83
N GLU A 231 -42.30 17.03 -23.94
CA GLU A 231 -42.50 18.47 -24.15
C GLU A 231 -41.56 19.26 -23.23
N LYS A 232 -41.12 20.43 -23.71
CA LYS A 232 -40.30 21.34 -22.91
C LYS A 232 -41.02 21.76 -21.62
N GLY A 233 -40.28 21.77 -20.52
CA GLY A 233 -40.78 22.27 -19.23
C GLY A 233 -41.76 21.32 -18.52
N LYS A 234 -42.00 20.13 -19.08
CA LYS A 234 -42.65 19.02 -18.39
C LYS A 234 -41.63 18.09 -17.75
N TYR A 235 -42.11 17.35 -16.74
CA TYR A 235 -41.33 16.39 -16.00
C TYR A 235 -41.93 15.00 -16.17
N TYR A 236 -41.09 14.04 -16.53
CA TYR A 236 -41.47 12.65 -16.77
C TYR A 236 -40.80 11.79 -15.71
N LEU A 237 -41.63 11.24 -14.82
CA LEU A 237 -41.18 10.43 -13.71
C LEU A 237 -41.37 8.95 -14.06
N PHE A 238 -40.30 8.18 -14.00
CA PHE A 238 -40.30 6.74 -14.19
C PHE A 238 -39.73 6.09 -12.94
N TYR A 239 -40.38 5.06 -12.38
CA TYR A 239 -39.89 4.44 -11.15
C TYR A 239 -40.16 2.95 -11.09
N GLU A 240 -39.35 2.27 -10.29
CA GLU A 240 -39.59 0.90 -9.80
C GLU A 240 -39.96 1.00 -8.32
N ASP A 241 -41.19 0.66 -7.98
CA ASP A 241 -41.69 0.73 -6.60
C ASP A 241 -40.96 -0.26 -5.67
N LYS A 242 -41.30 -0.23 -4.37
CA LYS A 242 -40.72 -1.15 -3.38
C LYS A 242 -40.95 -2.64 -3.69
N ASN A 243 -42.03 -2.96 -4.41
CA ASN A 243 -42.41 -4.32 -4.79
C ASN A 243 -41.78 -4.76 -6.13
N GLY A 244 -41.15 -3.85 -6.87
CA GLY A 244 -40.59 -4.11 -8.19
C GLY A 244 -41.52 -3.81 -9.36
N ASN A 245 -42.64 -3.13 -9.14
CA ASN A 245 -43.54 -2.72 -10.22
C ASN A 245 -43.00 -1.46 -10.88
N LEU A 246 -43.03 -1.44 -12.21
CA LEU A 246 -42.68 -0.28 -13.01
C LEU A 246 -43.90 0.59 -13.25
N ASP A 247 -43.76 1.90 -13.05
CA ASP A 247 -44.81 2.87 -13.32
C ASP A 247 -44.24 4.21 -13.82
N ARG A 248 -45.13 5.07 -14.32
CA ARG A 248 -44.79 6.34 -14.97
C ARG A 248 -45.83 7.43 -14.74
N GLU A 249 -45.35 8.62 -14.46
CA GLU A 249 -46.16 9.81 -14.19
C GLU A 249 -45.62 11.03 -14.95
N GLU A 250 -46.50 12.01 -15.21
CA GLU A 250 -46.16 13.24 -15.95
C GLU A 250 -46.64 14.46 -15.16
N PHE A 251 -45.77 15.45 -15.02
CA PHE A 251 -46.04 16.65 -14.24
C PHE A 251 -45.74 17.92 -15.03
N ALA A 252 -46.56 18.95 -14.78
CA ALA A 252 -46.38 20.29 -15.35
C ALA A 252 -45.35 21.15 -14.58
N SER A 253 -44.92 20.70 -13.40
CA SER A 253 -43.93 21.36 -12.55
C SER A 253 -43.08 20.31 -11.83
N TYR A 254 -41.94 20.71 -11.28
CA TYR A 254 -41.04 19.80 -10.57
C TYR A 254 -41.76 19.07 -9.42
N PRO A 255 -41.83 17.72 -9.40
CA PRO A 255 -42.71 16.97 -8.52
C PRO A 255 -42.06 16.63 -7.17
N SER A 256 -41.56 17.63 -6.44
CA SER A 256 -40.78 17.43 -5.20
C SER A 256 -41.48 16.53 -4.17
N SER A 257 -42.77 16.78 -3.90
CA SER A 257 -43.53 15.99 -2.93
C SER A 257 -43.68 14.52 -3.34
N ARG A 258 -43.82 14.26 -4.65
CA ARG A 258 -43.94 12.88 -5.16
C ARG A 258 -42.60 12.14 -5.12
N LEU A 259 -41.50 12.84 -5.37
CA LEU A 259 -40.16 12.27 -5.19
C LEU A 259 -39.93 11.87 -3.73
N SER A 260 -40.24 12.77 -2.78
CA SER A 260 -40.15 12.46 -1.35
C SER A 260 -41.03 11.28 -0.96
N GLU A 261 -42.27 11.23 -1.43
CA GLU A 261 -43.18 10.11 -1.18
C GLU A 261 -42.60 8.78 -1.69
N LEU A 262 -42.10 8.72 -2.93
CA LEU A 262 -41.50 7.50 -3.48
C LEU A 262 -40.24 7.06 -2.71
N GLN A 263 -39.43 8.02 -2.27
CA GLN A 263 -38.24 7.74 -1.46
C GLN A 263 -38.63 7.23 -0.07
N GLU A 264 -39.62 7.84 0.58
CA GLU A 264 -40.17 7.41 1.87
C GLU A 264 -40.89 6.07 1.79
N GLU A 265 -41.50 5.74 0.65
CA GLU A 265 -42.06 4.41 0.40
C GLU A 265 -40.96 3.35 0.17
N GLY A 266 -39.71 3.77 -0.04
CA GLY A 266 -38.60 2.87 -0.30
C GLY A 266 -38.57 2.33 -1.73
N ALA A 267 -39.02 3.12 -2.72
CA ALA A 267 -38.92 2.80 -4.14
C ALA A 267 -37.47 2.39 -4.49
N LYS A 268 -37.30 1.38 -5.34
CA LYS A 268 -35.97 0.86 -5.65
C LYS A 268 -35.21 1.78 -6.60
N LYS A 269 -35.91 2.35 -7.59
CA LYS A 269 -35.34 3.23 -8.61
C LYS A 269 -36.30 4.36 -8.91
N ILE A 270 -35.79 5.58 -9.02
CA ILE A 270 -36.58 6.76 -9.42
C ILE A 270 -35.78 7.51 -10.48
N PHE A 271 -36.39 7.78 -11.62
CA PHE A 271 -35.78 8.48 -12.75
C PHE A 271 -36.70 9.61 -13.19
N LEU A 272 -36.30 10.85 -12.92
CA LEU A 272 -37.00 12.05 -13.34
C LEU A 272 -36.28 12.67 -14.53
N PHE A 273 -36.96 12.78 -15.66
CA PHE A 273 -36.40 13.34 -16.89
C PHE A 273 -37.19 14.58 -17.33
N SER A 274 -36.49 15.63 -17.76
CA SER A 274 -37.12 16.84 -18.28
C SER A 274 -36.38 17.39 -19.51
N PRO A 275 -37.07 17.56 -20.67
CA PRO A 275 -36.56 18.41 -21.74
C PRO A 275 -36.58 19.88 -21.30
N THR A 276 -35.41 20.51 -21.28
CA THR A 276 -35.22 21.90 -20.83
C THR A 276 -35.14 22.88 -22.00
N GLY A 277 -34.80 22.40 -23.20
CA GLY A 277 -34.66 23.25 -24.38
C GLY A 277 -34.57 22.47 -25.69
N PHE A 278 -34.83 23.17 -26.79
CA PHE A 278 -34.76 22.64 -28.15
C PHE A 278 -34.09 23.67 -29.04
N PHE A 279 -33.12 23.27 -29.85
CA PHE A 279 -32.47 24.19 -30.77
C PHE A 279 -31.94 23.52 -32.03
N ILE A 280 -31.65 24.35 -33.02
CA ILE A 280 -31.05 23.96 -34.30
C ILE A 280 -29.61 24.47 -34.29
N GLY A 281 -28.66 23.54 -34.27
CA GLY A 281 -27.23 23.83 -34.35
C GLY A 281 -26.76 24.20 -35.75
N ILE A 282 -25.48 24.55 -35.87
CA ILE A 282 -24.83 24.87 -37.15
C ILE A 282 -24.92 23.65 -38.07
N GLY A 283 -25.46 23.85 -39.28
CA GLY A 283 -25.68 22.76 -40.24
C GLY A 283 -27.06 22.09 -40.18
N GLY A 284 -28.02 22.65 -39.41
CA GLY A 284 -29.41 22.16 -39.38
C GLY A 284 -29.65 20.97 -38.46
N ILE A 285 -28.66 20.61 -37.63
CA ILE A 285 -28.76 19.51 -36.68
C ILE A 285 -29.70 19.93 -35.54
N LYS A 286 -30.75 19.17 -35.31
CA LYS A 286 -31.68 19.40 -34.19
C LYS A 286 -31.17 18.71 -32.93
N GLN A 287 -31.26 19.40 -31.81
CA GLN A 287 -30.84 18.91 -30.51
C GLN A 287 -31.88 19.21 -29.43
N VAL A 288 -31.94 18.33 -28.44
CA VAL A 288 -32.69 18.50 -27.19
C VAL A 288 -31.70 18.73 -26.05
N GLN A 289 -31.96 19.76 -25.27
CA GLN A 289 -31.34 19.96 -23.96
C GLN A 289 -32.24 19.32 -22.93
N TYR A 290 -31.65 18.63 -21.96
CA TYR A 290 -32.41 17.94 -20.93
C TYR A 290 -31.68 17.98 -19.60
N SER A 291 -32.45 17.81 -18.54
CA SER A 291 -31.96 17.50 -17.21
C SER A 291 -32.53 16.16 -16.76
N TYR A 292 -31.81 15.47 -15.89
CA TYR A 292 -32.38 14.37 -15.13
C TYR A 292 -31.86 14.28 -13.71
N GLU A 293 -32.69 13.66 -12.87
CA GLU A 293 -32.35 13.18 -11.54
C GLU A 293 -32.61 11.68 -11.49
N TYR A 294 -31.68 10.94 -10.89
CA TYR A 294 -31.76 9.50 -10.75
C TYR A 294 -31.42 9.08 -9.32
N TYR A 295 -32.28 8.24 -8.74
CA TYR A 295 -32.13 7.67 -7.41
C TYR A 295 -32.14 6.14 -7.50
N GLU A 296 -31.17 5.49 -6.87
CA GLU A 296 -31.13 4.03 -6.73
C GLU A 296 -30.96 3.65 -5.26
N LYS A 297 -31.91 2.86 -4.72
CA LYS A 297 -31.85 2.40 -3.35
C LYS A 297 -30.71 1.39 -3.19
N LEU A 298 -29.70 1.77 -2.40
CA LEU A 298 -28.54 0.95 -2.10
C LEU A 298 -28.79 0.02 -0.92
N LYS A 299 -29.39 0.55 0.15
CA LYS A 299 -29.56 -0.14 1.44
C LYS A 299 -30.83 0.29 2.14
N GLU A 300 -31.28 -0.59 3.02
CA GLU A 300 -32.40 -0.39 3.94
C GLU A 300 -31.94 -0.85 5.33
N TYR A 301 -32.21 -0.03 6.34
CA TYR A 301 -32.00 -0.34 7.75
C TYR A 301 -33.28 -0.08 8.52
N ARG A 302 -33.57 -0.92 9.50
CA ARG A 302 -34.74 -0.81 10.37
C ARG A 302 -34.28 -0.56 11.79
N ASP A 303 -35.14 0.08 12.56
CA ASP A 303 -34.93 0.18 14.00
C ASP A 303 -34.72 -1.21 14.62
N GLY A 304 -33.70 -1.32 15.46
CA GLY A 304 -33.26 -2.59 16.06
C GLY A 304 -32.39 -3.49 15.16
N ASP A 305 -32.12 -3.12 13.91
CA ASP A 305 -31.20 -3.88 13.07
C ASP A 305 -29.77 -3.83 13.62
N VAL A 306 -29.06 -4.95 13.56
CA VAL A 306 -27.65 -5.01 13.94
C VAL A 306 -26.80 -4.30 12.89
N TYR A 307 -26.11 -3.23 13.30
CA TYR A 307 -25.10 -2.57 12.48
C TYR A 307 -23.84 -3.43 12.38
N GLN A 308 -23.24 -3.74 13.53
CA GLN A 308 -22.04 -4.58 13.62
C GLN A 308 -21.85 -5.13 15.03
N GLY A 309 -21.77 -6.46 15.18
CA GLY A 309 -21.46 -7.09 16.46
C GLY A 309 -22.50 -6.77 17.54
N GLN A 310 -22.14 -5.95 18.52
CA GLN A 310 -23.01 -5.50 19.62
C GLN A 310 -23.67 -4.14 19.36
N TRP A 311 -23.47 -3.57 18.18
CA TRP A 311 -23.95 -2.23 17.84
C TRP A 311 -25.23 -2.31 17.02
N VAL A 312 -26.27 -1.64 17.47
CA VAL A 312 -27.63 -1.71 16.93
C VAL A 312 -28.11 -0.32 16.52
N TRP A 313 -28.93 -0.27 15.48
CA TRP A 313 -29.58 0.94 14.99
C TRP A 313 -30.75 1.35 15.89
N ASP A 314 -30.79 2.65 16.19
CA ASP A 314 -31.95 3.38 16.69
C ASP A 314 -32.19 4.54 15.72
N ILE A 315 -33.35 4.52 15.06
CA ILE A 315 -33.68 5.44 13.96
C ILE A 315 -34.83 6.31 14.41
N ASP A 316 -34.63 7.63 14.39
CA ASP A 316 -35.67 8.62 14.71
C ASP A 316 -35.97 9.48 13.47
N PRO A 317 -37.03 9.13 12.70
CA PRO A 317 -37.45 9.90 11.54
C PRO A 317 -37.95 11.30 11.87
N ASP A 318 -38.55 11.52 13.04
CA ASP A 318 -39.17 12.80 13.42
C ASP A 318 -38.10 13.89 13.62
N SER A 319 -36.96 13.51 14.20
CA SER A 319 -35.82 14.41 14.40
C SER A 319 -34.73 14.27 13.33
N ASN A 320 -34.90 13.32 12.39
CA ASN A 320 -33.89 12.91 11.40
C ASN A 320 -32.53 12.61 12.07
N LEU A 321 -32.59 11.92 13.20
CA LEU A 321 -31.42 11.49 13.97
C LEU A 321 -31.26 9.98 13.89
N PHE A 322 -30.01 9.57 13.85
CA PHE A 322 -29.62 8.18 13.81
C PHE A 322 -28.66 7.91 14.94
N THR A 323 -28.94 6.86 15.69
CA THR A 323 -28.12 6.42 16.81
C THR A 323 -27.64 5.00 16.55
N ILE A 324 -26.35 4.79 16.72
CA ILE A 324 -25.79 3.46 16.87
C ILE A 324 -25.43 3.28 18.34
N TYR A 325 -26.09 2.35 19.02
CA TYR A 325 -25.91 2.13 20.45
C TYR A 325 -25.36 0.75 20.76
N LEU A 326 -24.66 0.64 21.89
CA LEU A 326 -24.21 -0.63 22.44
C LEU A 326 -25.41 -1.39 23.00
N HIS A 327 -25.79 -2.48 22.34
CA HIS A 327 -26.91 -3.32 22.74
C HIS A 327 -26.44 -4.49 23.60
N VAL A 328 -27.09 -4.66 24.76
CA VAL A 328 -26.76 -5.72 25.73
C VAL A 328 -28.04 -6.44 26.13
N ASP A 329 -28.24 -7.62 25.56
CA ASP A 329 -29.41 -8.48 25.83
C ASP A 329 -29.05 -9.98 25.76
N PRO A 330 -28.52 -10.54 26.85
CA PRO A 330 -28.13 -11.96 26.93
C PRO A 330 -29.27 -12.95 26.72
N GLU A 331 -30.51 -12.54 26.96
CA GLU A 331 -31.68 -13.41 26.80
C GLU A 331 -32.06 -13.55 25.31
N ASN A 332 -31.78 -12.51 24.52
CA ASN A 332 -32.07 -12.47 23.08
C ASN A 332 -30.81 -12.63 22.20
N GLY A 333 -29.72 -13.16 22.76
CA GLY A 333 -28.53 -13.58 22.01
C GLY A 333 -27.41 -12.54 21.87
N PHE A 334 -27.53 -11.37 22.50
CA PHE A 334 -26.46 -10.38 22.60
C PHE A 334 -25.60 -10.65 23.83
N ASN A 335 -24.27 -10.58 23.71
CA ASN A 335 -23.41 -10.95 24.83
C ASN A 335 -23.49 -9.95 25.99
N LYS A 336 -23.15 -10.41 27.19
CA LYS A 336 -22.80 -9.49 28.28
C LYS A 336 -21.53 -8.74 27.93
N VAL A 337 -21.48 -7.44 28.19
CA VAL A 337 -20.29 -6.62 28.01
C VAL A 337 -19.66 -6.37 29.38
N GLU A 338 -18.62 -7.15 29.68
CA GLU A 338 -17.84 -7.00 30.91
C GLU A 338 -16.36 -6.73 30.61
N LEU A 339 -15.84 -5.61 31.07
CA LEU A 339 -14.44 -5.22 30.88
C LEU A 339 -13.63 -5.44 32.16
N GLY A 340 -12.59 -6.25 32.06
CA GLY A 340 -11.52 -6.32 33.06
C GLY A 340 -10.39 -5.36 32.74
N GLU A 341 -9.30 -5.45 33.50
CA GLU A 341 -8.10 -4.65 33.27
C GLU A 341 -7.51 -4.92 31.86
N ASN A 342 -7.15 -3.85 31.14
CA ASN A 342 -6.65 -3.88 29.76
C ASN A 342 -7.64 -4.42 28.71
N MET A 343 -8.94 -4.43 29.01
CA MET A 343 -10.01 -4.71 28.05
C MET A 343 -10.70 -3.42 27.62
N TRP A 344 -11.28 -3.42 26.42
CA TRP A 344 -11.80 -2.22 25.77
C TRP A 344 -13.13 -2.55 25.10
N VAL A 345 -14.04 -1.59 25.09
CA VAL A 345 -15.10 -1.55 24.08
C VAL A 345 -14.54 -0.83 22.86
N VAL A 346 -14.62 -1.45 21.68
CA VAL A 346 -14.26 -0.82 20.41
C VAL A 346 -15.51 -0.18 19.83
N LEU A 347 -15.47 1.12 19.61
CA LEU A 347 -16.57 1.87 19.01
C LEU A 347 -16.52 1.70 17.48
N PRO A 348 -17.68 1.66 16.79
CA PRO A 348 -17.77 1.46 15.35
C PRO A 348 -17.37 2.70 14.54
N VAL A 349 -16.71 3.69 15.16
CA VAL A 349 -16.31 4.95 14.55
C VAL A 349 -14.92 5.36 15.00
N GLY A 350 -14.16 5.97 14.08
CA GLY A 350 -12.94 6.71 14.38
C GLY A 350 -11.79 5.90 15.01
N ASN A 351 -11.78 4.57 14.88
CA ASN A 351 -10.83 3.67 15.58
C ASN A 351 -10.77 3.95 17.10
N LEU A 352 -11.91 4.37 17.66
CA LEU A 352 -12.02 4.81 19.03
C LEU A 352 -12.33 3.64 19.94
N LYS A 353 -11.75 3.66 21.13
CA LYS A 353 -11.93 2.64 22.17
C LYS A 353 -12.22 3.32 23.49
N LEU A 354 -12.99 2.65 24.35
CA LEU A 354 -13.24 3.07 25.73
C LEU A 354 -12.84 1.94 26.66
N HIS A 355 -12.15 2.27 27.76
CA HIS A 355 -11.88 1.30 28.82
C HIS A 355 -11.95 1.91 30.21
N PRO A 356 -12.30 1.11 31.23
CA PRO A 356 -12.23 1.53 32.62
C PRO A 356 -10.77 1.56 33.13
N ILE A 357 -10.51 2.52 34.01
CA ILE A 357 -9.38 2.57 34.93
C ILE A 357 -9.89 2.12 36.30
N PHE A 358 -9.18 1.19 36.94
CA PHE A 358 -9.63 0.56 38.18
C PHE A 358 -8.85 1.04 39.39
N THR A 359 -9.58 1.37 40.47
CA THR A 359 -9.01 1.54 41.81
C THR A 359 -8.48 0.21 42.32
N LYS A 360 -7.32 0.23 42.97
CA LYS A 360 -6.68 -0.96 43.54
C LYS A 360 -6.34 -0.77 45.01
N ASP A 361 -6.42 -1.85 45.78
CA ASP A 361 -5.90 -1.88 47.16
C ASP A 361 -4.37 -1.94 47.21
N ASP A 362 -3.80 -1.86 48.42
CA ASP A 362 -2.35 -1.93 48.66
C ASP A 362 -1.69 -3.23 48.16
N LYS A 363 -2.49 -4.25 47.85
CA LYS A 363 -2.04 -5.55 47.31
C LYS A 363 -2.23 -5.64 45.80
N GLY A 364 -2.67 -4.57 45.15
CA GLY A 364 -2.90 -4.47 43.71
C GLY A 364 -4.20 -5.11 43.23
N LYS A 365 -5.14 -5.44 44.12
CA LYS A 365 -6.42 -6.04 43.75
C LYS A 365 -7.43 -4.96 43.40
N ILE A 366 -8.15 -5.16 42.29
CA ILE A 366 -9.21 -4.25 41.83
C ILE A 366 -10.35 -4.19 42.86
N THR A 367 -10.69 -2.97 43.31
CA THR A 367 -11.72 -2.69 44.31
C THR A 367 -12.90 -1.87 43.78
N GLY A 368 -12.74 -1.18 42.66
CA GLY A 368 -13.77 -0.36 42.03
C GLY A 368 -13.29 0.24 40.71
N ILE A 369 -14.14 1.05 40.09
CA ILE A 369 -13.80 1.86 38.91
C ILE A 369 -13.37 3.24 39.42
N GLU A 370 -12.25 3.73 38.92
CA GLU A 370 -11.72 5.07 39.24
C GLU A 370 -12.19 6.08 38.20
N ALA A 371 -12.07 5.73 36.92
CA ALA A 371 -12.39 6.58 35.79
C ALA A 371 -12.51 5.75 34.51
N TYR A 372 -12.74 6.40 33.38
CA TYR A 372 -12.67 5.83 32.05
C TYR A 372 -11.76 6.65 31.16
N GLN A 373 -11.21 6.02 30.12
CA GLN A 373 -10.33 6.68 29.17
C GLN A 373 -10.68 6.26 27.74
N PHE A 374 -10.79 7.25 26.86
CA PHE A 374 -10.88 7.03 25.43
C PHE A 374 -9.49 6.90 24.83
N VAL A 375 -9.33 5.97 23.89
CA VAL A 375 -8.09 5.77 23.15
C VAL A 375 -8.38 5.65 21.65
N GLN A 376 -7.69 6.44 20.85
CA GLN A 376 -7.71 6.37 19.39
C GLN A 376 -6.36 5.88 18.88
N THR A 377 -6.37 4.90 17.98
CA THR A 377 -5.15 4.42 17.32
C THR A 377 -5.09 4.94 15.88
N GLU A 378 -4.00 5.62 15.53
CA GLU A 378 -3.74 6.10 14.16
C GLU A 378 -2.39 5.60 13.65
N THR A 379 -2.22 5.60 12.31
CA THR A 379 -0.94 5.26 11.68
C THR A 379 -0.29 6.54 11.14
N VAL A 380 0.89 6.89 11.66
CA VAL A 380 1.64 8.08 11.22
C VAL A 380 2.92 7.68 10.50
N GLU A 381 3.35 8.49 9.54
CA GLU A 381 4.65 8.33 8.90
C GLU A 381 5.77 8.87 9.80
N SER A 382 6.73 8.01 10.13
CA SER A 382 7.91 8.36 10.93
C SER A 382 9.20 8.07 10.15
N ARG A 383 10.21 8.92 10.31
CA ARG A 383 11.49 8.82 9.60
C ARG A 383 12.44 7.91 10.38
N VAL A 384 12.97 6.87 9.74
CA VAL A 384 13.95 5.93 10.31
C VAL A 384 15.27 6.03 9.55
N GLN A 385 16.38 6.03 10.29
CA GLN A 385 17.73 6.05 9.73
C GLN A 385 18.48 4.77 10.12
N VAL A 386 19.10 4.11 9.15
CA VAL A 386 19.88 2.88 9.33
C VAL A 386 21.32 3.12 8.86
N GLN A 387 22.28 2.76 9.70
CA GLN A 387 23.71 2.81 9.39
C GLN A 387 24.12 1.53 8.65
N THR A 388 24.90 1.66 7.57
CA THR A 388 25.45 0.54 6.80
C THR A 388 26.82 0.90 6.23
N THR A 389 27.37 0.02 5.39
CA THR A 389 28.70 0.13 4.79
C THR A 389 28.59 0.22 3.27
N SER A 390 29.41 1.07 2.65
CA SER A 390 29.49 1.28 1.20
C SER A 390 30.94 1.16 0.74
N ALA A 391 31.16 0.46 -0.37
CA ALA A 391 32.47 0.37 -1.02
C ALA A 391 32.59 1.43 -2.11
N ASP A 392 33.71 2.15 -2.11
CA ASP A 392 34.10 3.04 -3.19
C ASP A 392 35.00 2.24 -4.16
N VAL A 393 34.58 2.14 -5.42
CA VAL A 393 35.34 1.49 -6.50
C VAL A 393 35.76 2.51 -7.55
N VAL A 394 36.91 2.31 -8.19
CA VAL A 394 37.44 3.24 -9.21
C VAL A 394 37.03 2.89 -10.64
N ASP A 395 36.75 1.63 -10.94
CA ASP A 395 36.40 1.12 -12.29
C ASP A 395 35.50 -0.13 -12.17
N ASP A 396 34.95 -0.60 -13.30
CA ASP A 396 34.23 -1.88 -13.39
C ASP A 396 35.23 -3.06 -13.48
N VAL A 397 34.94 -4.15 -12.77
CA VAL A 397 35.75 -5.39 -12.84
C VAL A 397 35.68 -6.02 -14.23
N HIS A 398 34.56 -5.88 -14.93
CA HIS A 398 34.39 -6.48 -16.25
C HIS A 398 35.36 -5.88 -17.27
N ASP A 399 35.62 -4.57 -17.19
CA ASP A 399 36.53 -3.85 -18.10
C ASP A 399 38.00 -4.22 -17.90
N LEU A 400 38.35 -4.91 -16.81
CA LEU A 400 39.70 -5.39 -16.52
C LEU A 400 40.01 -6.76 -17.11
N ILE A 401 38.99 -7.51 -17.51
CA ILE A 401 39.14 -8.92 -17.87
C ILE A 401 39.06 -9.07 -19.39
N ILE A 402 40.11 -9.64 -19.97
CA ILE A 402 40.11 -10.09 -21.37
C ILE A 402 40.34 -11.60 -21.42
N THR A 403 39.95 -12.18 -22.54
CA THR A 403 40.25 -13.58 -22.86
C THR A 403 41.65 -13.73 -23.44
N ASP A 404 42.23 -14.93 -23.32
CA ASP A 404 43.52 -15.25 -23.95
C ASP A 404 43.47 -15.21 -25.49
N GLU A 405 42.28 -15.23 -26.08
CA GLU A 405 42.10 -15.02 -27.52
C GLU A 405 42.25 -13.56 -27.94
N GLU A 406 41.87 -12.63 -27.07
CA GLU A 406 42.00 -11.18 -27.29
C GLU A 406 43.45 -10.70 -27.06
N LEU A 407 44.22 -11.43 -26.24
CA LEU A 407 45.64 -11.17 -26.03
C LEU A 407 46.49 -11.66 -27.23
N THR A 408 46.50 -10.89 -28.30
CA THR A 408 47.30 -11.18 -29.51
C THR A 408 48.77 -10.74 -29.43
N SER A 409 49.07 -9.77 -28.58
CA SER A 409 50.43 -9.28 -28.26
C SER A 409 50.46 -8.71 -26.83
N LEU A 410 51.64 -8.51 -26.26
CA LEU A 410 51.77 -7.87 -24.95
C LEU A 410 51.65 -6.35 -25.09
N PRO A 411 50.67 -5.68 -24.46
CA PRO A 411 50.57 -4.22 -24.48
C PRO A 411 51.77 -3.57 -23.79
N ASP A 412 52.19 -2.40 -24.26
CA ASP A 412 53.32 -1.62 -23.71
C ASP A 412 52.90 -0.62 -22.62
N ASP A 413 51.60 -0.49 -22.36
CA ASP A 413 50.97 0.48 -21.46
C ASP A 413 50.25 -0.14 -20.25
N LYS A 414 50.28 -1.48 -20.11
CA LYS A 414 49.60 -2.21 -19.02
C LYS A 414 50.41 -3.38 -18.48
N ASN A 415 50.20 -3.69 -17.20
CA ASN A 415 50.56 -4.97 -16.62
C ASN A 415 49.62 -6.05 -17.15
N VAL A 416 50.17 -7.21 -17.53
CA VAL A 416 49.38 -8.33 -18.04
C VAL A 416 49.38 -9.44 -16.99
N ILE A 417 48.22 -9.74 -16.41
CA ILE A 417 48.07 -10.77 -15.39
C ILE A 417 47.41 -12.00 -16.02
N ILE A 418 48.19 -13.04 -16.28
CA ILE A 418 47.70 -14.30 -16.85
C ILE A 418 47.33 -15.24 -15.71
N VAL A 419 46.06 -15.62 -15.66
CA VAL A 419 45.51 -16.51 -14.63
C VAL A 419 45.29 -17.91 -15.19
N GLY A 420 45.83 -18.93 -14.55
CA GLY A 420 45.55 -20.34 -14.86
C GLY A 420 45.95 -20.80 -16.28
N GLY A 421 45.30 -21.86 -16.76
CA GLY A 421 45.35 -22.29 -18.16
C GLY A 421 46.71 -22.78 -18.70
N TRP A 422 47.64 -23.19 -17.84
CA TRP A 422 49.04 -23.50 -18.22
C TRP A 422 49.22 -24.69 -19.17
N VAL A 423 48.24 -25.58 -19.28
CA VAL A 423 48.32 -26.84 -20.03
C VAL A 423 48.15 -26.62 -21.55
N SER A 424 47.48 -25.55 -21.99
CA SER A 424 47.51 -25.01 -23.36
C SER A 424 46.50 -23.89 -23.47
N ASN A 425 46.97 -22.65 -23.54
CA ASN A 425 46.16 -21.50 -23.89
C ASN A 425 46.97 -20.59 -24.85
N LYS A 426 46.31 -19.66 -25.55
CA LYS A 426 46.98 -18.77 -26.50
C LYS A 426 47.94 -17.81 -25.80
N ALA A 427 47.62 -17.39 -24.57
CA ALA A 427 48.50 -16.55 -23.78
C ALA A 427 49.85 -17.22 -23.46
N TRP A 428 49.88 -18.50 -23.08
CA TRP A 428 51.10 -19.28 -22.83
C TRP A 428 51.89 -19.52 -24.12
N SER A 429 51.22 -19.65 -25.27
CA SER A 429 51.88 -19.71 -26.58
C SER A 429 52.56 -18.38 -26.92
N LEU A 430 51.89 -17.26 -26.64
CA LEU A 430 52.49 -15.92 -26.77
C LEU A 430 53.68 -15.76 -25.82
N LEU A 431 53.58 -16.22 -24.57
CA LEU A 431 54.70 -16.21 -23.62
C LEU A 431 55.90 -17.01 -24.14
N GLU A 432 55.69 -18.16 -24.80
CA GLU A 432 56.77 -18.96 -25.40
C GLU A 432 57.45 -18.24 -26.56
N GLN A 433 56.68 -17.49 -27.35
CA GLN A 433 57.23 -16.67 -28.44
C GLN A 433 58.07 -15.52 -27.90
N VAL A 434 57.60 -14.86 -26.84
CA VAL A 434 58.21 -13.65 -26.29
C VAL A 434 59.42 -13.96 -25.40
N TYR A 435 59.30 -14.93 -24.48
CA TYR A 435 60.33 -15.23 -23.47
C TYR A 435 61.14 -16.49 -23.77
N GLY A 436 60.79 -17.21 -24.84
CA GLY A 436 61.43 -18.45 -25.26
C GLY A 436 60.86 -19.68 -24.56
N LYS A 437 60.80 -20.78 -25.32
CA LYS A 437 60.25 -22.08 -24.87
C LYS A 437 60.91 -22.62 -23.61
N SER A 438 62.23 -22.48 -23.46
CA SER A 438 62.95 -22.97 -22.27
C SER A 438 62.52 -22.26 -20.99
N THR A 439 62.33 -20.94 -21.06
CA THR A 439 61.90 -20.12 -19.91
C THR A 439 60.50 -20.52 -19.46
N ILE A 440 59.60 -20.68 -20.42
CA ILE A 440 58.21 -21.05 -20.12
C ILE A 440 58.10 -22.51 -19.68
N GLN A 441 58.90 -23.42 -20.25
CA GLN A 441 58.95 -24.80 -19.79
C GLN A 441 59.41 -24.88 -18.33
N ASN A 442 60.43 -24.11 -17.93
CA ASN A 442 60.85 -24.07 -16.52
C ASN A 442 59.72 -23.60 -15.58
N ILE A 443 58.88 -22.64 -16.02
CA ILE A 443 57.72 -22.18 -15.23
C ILE A 443 56.65 -23.28 -15.15
N LYS A 444 56.40 -24.00 -16.26
CA LYS A 444 55.49 -25.16 -16.26
C LYS A 444 56.00 -26.28 -15.34
N ASP A 445 57.30 -26.52 -15.33
CA ASP A 445 57.94 -27.50 -14.45
C ASP A 445 57.86 -27.06 -12.97
N ASP A 446 57.97 -25.76 -12.70
CA ASP A 446 57.73 -25.18 -11.37
C ASP A 446 56.27 -25.42 -10.91
N ILE A 447 55.27 -25.21 -11.78
CA ILE A 447 53.87 -25.56 -11.48
C ILE A 447 53.77 -27.05 -11.18
N MET A 448 54.41 -27.90 -11.98
CA MET A 448 54.36 -29.36 -11.83
C MET A 448 55.09 -29.88 -10.58
N SER A 449 56.08 -29.16 -10.07
CA SER A 449 56.81 -29.55 -8.86
C SER A 449 56.19 -28.95 -7.59
N LYS A 450 55.83 -27.66 -7.61
CA LYS A 450 55.39 -26.89 -6.43
C LYS A 450 53.88 -26.80 -6.26
N GLY A 451 53.10 -27.10 -7.30
CA GLY A 451 51.65 -27.01 -7.28
C GLY A 451 51.11 -25.72 -7.88
N TYR A 452 51.75 -24.58 -7.66
CA TYR A 452 51.46 -23.30 -8.33
C TYR A 452 52.68 -22.41 -8.46
N VAL A 453 52.52 -21.31 -9.21
CA VAL A 453 53.50 -20.25 -9.35
C VAL A 453 52.86 -18.87 -9.26
N VAL A 454 53.58 -17.95 -8.62
CA VAL A 454 53.45 -16.50 -8.78
C VAL A 454 54.73 -16.02 -9.47
N LYS A 455 54.66 -15.78 -10.79
CA LYS A 455 55.85 -15.39 -11.56
C LYS A 455 55.68 -13.99 -12.13
N ILE A 456 56.63 -13.12 -11.84
CA ILE A 456 56.65 -11.74 -12.34
C ILE A 456 57.82 -11.61 -13.30
N LEU A 457 57.52 -11.28 -14.55
CA LEU A 457 58.48 -11.07 -15.64
C LEU A 457 58.44 -9.61 -16.08
N ASN A 458 59.56 -9.10 -16.60
CA ASN A 458 59.58 -7.78 -17.22
C ASN A 458 58.92 -7.87 -18.60
N ASN A 459 58.00 -6.96 -18.90
CA ASN A 459 57.43 -6.86 -20.23
C ASN A 459 58.52 -6.39 -21.23
N PRO A 460 58.84 -7.15 -22.29
CA PRO A 460 59.89 -6.78 -23.23
C PRO A 460 59.56 -5.53 -24.06
N GLU A 461 58.27 -5.23 -24.24
CA GLU A 461 57.81 -4.03 -24.95
C GLU A 461 57.95 -2.77 -24.08
N SER A 462 57.95 -2.92 -22.75
CA SER A 462 58.11 -1.80 -21.81
C SER A 462 58.53 -2.27 -20.41
N SER A 463 59.71 -1.87 -19.95
CA SER A 463 60.24 -2.26 -18.63
C SER A 463 59.40 -1.75 -17.44
N ASN A 464 58.54 -0.74 -17.68
CA ASN A 464 57.66 -0.14 -16.70
C ASN A 464 56.50 -1.06 -16.30
N TYR A 465 56.13 -2.01 -17.17
CA TYR A 465 55.04 -2.94 -16.93
C TYR A 465 55.55 -4.37 -16.79
N LYS A 466 54.74 -5.20 -16.12
CA LYS A 466 55.08 -6.59 -15.82
C LYS A 466 54.11 -7.54 -16.49
N VAL A 467 54.62 -8.73 -16.80
CA VAL A 467 53.80 -9.90 -17.09
C VAL A 467 53.79 -10.79 -15.86
N ILE A 468 52.61 -10.98 -15.28
CA ILE A 468 52.39 -11.66 -14.02
C ILE A 468 51.65 -12.95 -14.33
N ILE A 469 52.21 -14.09 -13.96
CA ILE A 469 51.64 -15.41 -14.20
C ILE A 469 51.22 -15.97 -12.86
N LEU A 470 49.92 -16.19 -12.70
CA LEU A 470 49.28 -16.75 -11.52
C LEU A 470 48.62 -18.07 -11.93
N ALA A 471 49.32 -19.19 -11.79
CA ALA A 471 48.84 -20.46 -12.33
C ALA A 471 49.15 -21.65 -11.41
N GLY A 472 48.17 -22.53 -11.26
CA GLY A 472 48.27 -23.78 -10.49
C GLY A 472 48.06 -25.03 -11.34
N LYS A 473 48.41 -26.20 -10.76
CA LYS A 473 48.10 -27.53 -11.32
C LYS A 473 46.60 -27.70 -11.53
N GLY A 474 45.79 -27.17 -10.62
CA GLY A 474 44.34 -27.04 -10.73
C GLY A 474 43.86 -25.69 -10.18
N TYR A 475 42.54 -25.50 -10.16
CA TYR A 475 41.93 -24.25 -9.71
C TYR A 475 42.18 -23.92 -8.23
N PRO A 476 42.29 -24.87 -7.27
CA PRO A 476 42.61 -24.53 -5.88
C PRO A 476 44.00 -23.91 -5.76
N GLU A 477 44.97 -24.45 -6.50
CA GLU A 477 46.34 -23.95 -6.50
C GLU A 477 46.45 -22.63 -7.29
N THR A 478 45.65 -22.41 -8.35
CA THR A 478 45.53 -21.10 -9.00
C THR A 478 44.95 -20.05 -8.05
N ALA A 479 43.92 -20.39 -7.27
CA ALA A 479 43.36 -19.50 -6.26
C ALA A 479 44.40 -19.13 -5.18
N GLN A 480 45.23 -20.09 -4.75
CA GLN A 480 46.34 -19.83 -3.83
C GLN A 480 47.37 -18.85 -4.42
N ALA A 481 47.73 -19.01 -5.70
CA ALA A 481 48.63 -18.07 -6.37
C ALA A 481 48.06 -16.64 -6.38
N ILE A 482 46.74 -16.49 -6.58
CA ILE A 482 46.06 -15.20 -6.57
C ILE A 482 46.02 -14.59 -5.17
N GLU A 483 45.71 -15.38 -4.14
CA GLU A 483 45.71 -14.92 -2.76
C GLU A 483 47.11 -14.50 -2.28
N GLU A 484 48.14 -15.27 -2.63
CA GLU A 484 49.53 -14.91 -2.37
C GLU A 484 49.91 -13.61 -3.09
N PHE A 485 49.49 -13.45 -4.35
CA PHE A 485 49.73 -12.21 -5.09
C PHE A 485 49.06 -11.01 -4.43
N MET A 486 47.76 -11.07 -4.12
CA MET A 486 47.01 -9.98 -3.48
C MET A 486 47.53 -9.61 -2.09
N SER A 487 48.08 -10.58 -1.36
CA SER A 487 48.63 -10.34 -0.02
C SER A 487 49.97 -9.59 -0.07
N ASN A 488 50.66 -9.64 -1.20
CA ASN A 488 52.00 -9.08 -1.40
C ASN A 488 52.04 -7.90 -2.38
N ALA A 489 50.93 -7.61 -3.07
CA ALA A 489 50.72 -6.46 -3.96
C ALA A 489 50.24 -5.25 -3.18
#